data_AF-A0A0D6MKV9-F1
#
_entry.id   AF-A0A0D6MKV9-F1
#
_cell.length_a   1.000
_cell.length_b   1.000
_cell.length_c   1.000
_cell.angle_alpha   90.00
_cell.angle_beta   90.00
_cell.angle_gamma   90.00
#
_symmetry.space_group_name_H-M   'P 1'
#
loop_
_entity.id
_entity.type
_entity.pdbx_description
1 polymer ?
#
loop_
_entity_poly.entity_id
_entity_poly.type
_entity_poly.pdbx_seq_one_letter_code
_entity_poly.pdbx_strand_id
1 'polypeptide(L)'
;MKRQLVLEAALVLLLSTGCGVTAARPAFAASQDTPEFRPQYHFTPPQHWMNDPNGLLYDKGSFNLFYQYNPLGDVAANQSWGHATSRDLLSWQDLPLAIPYIKLLDGTPTDLIFSGSAVRDAGDTSGFGHG
;
A
#
# COMPACT_ATOMS: atom_id res chain seq x y z
N MET A 1 2.99 -69.30 -15.30
CA MET A 1 2.51 -70.21 -14.23
C MET A 1 1.59 -69.41 -13.29
N LYS A 2 0.28 -69.66 -13.37
CA LYS A 2 -0.73 -69.72 -12.27
C LYS A 2 -0.85 -68.49 -11.35
N ARG A 3 -1.98 -67.78 -11.17
CA ARG A 3 -3.43 -68.09 -11.27
C ARG A 3 -4.27 -66.80 -11.34
N GLN A 4 -5.52 -66.98 -11.75
CA GLN A 4 -6.56 -66.03 -12.15
C GLN A 4 -7.68 -65.94 -11.08
N LEU A 5 -8.62 -64.99 -11.24
CA LEU A 5 -10.03 -64.90 -10.70
C LEU A 5 -10.19 -64.17 -9.34
N VAL A 6 -11.20 -63.33 -9.02
CA VAL A 6 -12.64 -63.11 -9.36
C VAL A 6 -13.02 -61.63 -9.00
N LEU A 7 -13.69 -60.80 -9.81
CA LEU A 7 -15.13 -60.39 -9.81
C LEU A 7 -15.66 -59.92 -8.41
N GLU A 8 -16.21 -58.71 -8.19
CA GLU A 8 -17.55 -58.22 -8.60
C GLU A 8 -17.79 -56.77 -8.13
N ALA A 9 -18.85 -56.17 -8.65
CA ALA A 9 -19.28 -54.78 -8.55
C ALA A 9 -19.58 -54.20 -7.15
N ALA A 10 -19.37 -52.89 -6.99
CA ALA A 10 -20.18 -52.05 -6.11
C ALA A 10 -20.37 -50.67 -6.75
N LEU A 11 -21.52 -50.53 -7.44
CA LEU A 11 -22.12 -49.26 -7.80
C LEU A 11 -22.49 -48.52 -6.50
N VAL A 12 -21.89 -47.34 -6.24
CA VAL A 12 -22.41 -46.40 -5.24
C VAL A 12 -22.83 -45.13 -5.98
N LEU A 13 -24.15 -44.94 -6.05
CA LEU A 13 -24.79 -43.71 -6.47
C LEU A 13 -24.57 -42.60 -5.43
N LEU A 14 -24.18 -41.43 -5.94
CA LEU A 14 -24.57 -40.07 -5.53
C LEU A 14 -24.55 -39.73 -4.03
N LEU A 15 -23.67 -38.79 -3.65
CA LEU A 15 -24.10 -37.57 -2.97
C LEU A 15 -23.12 -36.44 -3.30
N SER A 16 -23.67 -35.43 -3.96
CA SER A 16 -23.09 -34.11 -4.13
C SER A 16 -22.62 -33.54 -2.79
N THR A 17 -21.31 -33.51 -2.57
CA THR A 17 -20.71 -32.52 -1.67
C THR A 17 -20.03 -31.50 -2.56
N GLY A 18 -20.80 -30.45 -2.88
CA GLY A 18 -20.22 -29.17 -3.26
C GLY A 18 -19.29 -28.76 -2.12
N CYS A 19 -18.00 -29.05 -2.27
CA CYS A 19 -16.97 -28.47 -1.43
C CYS A 19 -16.89 -27.00 -1.84
N GLY A 20 -17.82 -26.21 -1.31
CA GLY A 20 -17.67 -24.77 -1.26
C GLY A 20 -16.41 -24.54 -0.45
N VAL A 21 -15.29 -24.34 -1.13
CA VAL A 21 -14.13 -23.71 -0.53
C VAL A 21 -14.59 -22.30 -0.21
N THR A 22 -15.19 -22.11 0.96
CA THR A 22 -15.29 -20.81 1.57
C THR A 22 -13.84 -20.42 1.83
N ALA A 23 -13.27 -19.62 0.94
CA ALA A 23 -12.04 -18.91 1.25
C ALA A 23 -12.31 -18.18 2.56
N ALA A 24 -11.70 -18.66 3.65
CA ALA A 24 -11.81 -18.02 4.93
C ALA A 24 -11.39 -16.57 4.71
N ARG A 25 -12.32 -15.63 4.93
CA ARG A 25 -11.97 -14.22 4.98
C ARG A 25 -10.85 -14.10 6.01
N PRO A 26 -9.72 -13.43 5.71
CA PRO A 26 -8.71 -13.22 6.71
C PRO A 26 -9.41 -12.56 7.91
N ALA A 27 -9.35 -13.25 9.05
CA ALA A 27 -9.82 -12.68 10.29
C ALA A 27 -8.95 -11.46 10.56
N PHE A 28 -9.56 -10.29 10.74
CA PHE A 28 -8.83 -9.14 11.25
C PHE A 28 -8.31 -9.52 12.63
N ALA A 29 -6.98 -9.57 12.78
CA ALA A 29 -6.34 -9.81 14.05
C ALA A 29 -6.81 -8.75 15.05
N ALA A 30 -7.02 -9.15 16.31
CA ALA A 30 -7.38 -8.23 17.37
C ALA A 30 -6.32 -7.12 17.48
N SER A 31 -6.78 -5.87 17.59
CA SER A 31 -5.95 -4.68 17.73
C SER A 31 -4.95 -4.89 18.86
N GLN A 32 -3.66 -4.76 18.56
CA GLN A 32 -2.66 -4.54 19.60
C GLN A 32 -2.98 -3.22 20.31
N ASP A 33 -2.62 -3.06 21.57
CA ASP A 33 -2.73 -1.79 22.27
C ASP A 33 -1.95 -0.73 21.48
N THR A 34 -2.69 0.22 20.93
CA THR A 34 -2.12 1.30 20.13
C THR A 34 -2.18 2.58 20.95
N PRO A 35 -1.34 3.58 20.68
CA PRO A 35 -1.59 4.91 21.21
C PRO A 35 -3.07 5.23 20.99
N GLU A 36 -3.75 5.77 21.99
CA GLU A 36 -5.23 5.78 22.16
C GLU A 36 -6.06 6.07 20.88
N PHE A 37 -5.47 6.77 19.90
CA PHE A 37 -6.11 7.18 18.65
C PHE A 37 -5.42 6.74 17.35
N ARG A 38 -4.41 5.85 17.37
CA ARG A 38 -3.69 5.45 16.14
C ARG A 38 -4.51 4.42 15.34
N PRO A 39 -5.01 4.77 14.14
CA PRO A 39 -5.81 3.84 13.32
C PRO A 39 -5.01 2.59 12.92
N GLN A 40 -5.68 1.43 12.89
CA GLN A 40 -5.06 0.15 12.52
C GLN A 40 -5.15 -0.19 11.02
N TYR A 41 -6.08 0.45 10.31
CA TYR A 41 -6.38 0.15 8.91
C TYR A 41 -6.54 1.41 8.05
N HIS A 42 -6.18 2.58 8.59
CA HIS A 42 -6.00 3.81 7.83
C HIS A 42 -4.54 4.20 7.91
N PHE A 43 -3.99 4.68 6.79
CA PHE A 43 -2.62 5.16 6.78
C PHE A 43 -2.45 6.38 7.70
N THR A 44 -1.38 6.37 8.50
CA THR A 44 -0.82 7.55 9.17
C THR A 44 0.68 7.52 8.98
N PRO A 45 1.37 8.67 8.86
CA PRO A 45 2.83 8.67 8.88
C PRO A 45 3.35 8.07 10.19
N PRO A 46 4.61 7.61 10.24
CA PRO A 46 5.22 7.12 11.47
C PRO A 46 5.11 8.12 12.63
N GLN A 47 5.27 9.41 12.31
CA GLN A 47 5.26 10.57 13.21
C GLN A 47 4.78 11.82 12.46
N HIS A 48 4.55 12.93 13.17
CA HIS A 48 4.32 14.27 12.60
C HIS A 48 3.01 14.52 11.85
N TRP A 49 2.87 15.75 11.37
CA TRP A 49 1.67 16.26 10.71
C TRP A 49 1.58 15.84 9.24
N MET A 50 0.38 15.40 8.85
CA MET A 50 -0.01 15.04 7.50
C MET A 50 -1.34 15.73 7.13
N ASN A 51 -1.50 16.10 5.86
CA ASN A 51 -2.81 16.44 5.29
C ASN A 51 -3.09 15.68 3.98
N ASP A 52 -3.23 16.39 2.86
CA ASP A 52 -3.83 15.90 1.61
C ASP A 52 -3.01 14.74 1.00
N PRO A 53 -3.68 13.71 0.45
CA PRO A 53 -3.01 12.72 -0.39
C PRO A 53 -2.53 13.36 -1.69
N ASN A 54 -1.35 12.97 -2.15
CA ASN A 54 -0.70 13.48 -3.34
C ASN A 54 -0.19 12.33 -4.20
N GLY A 55 0.07 12.62 -5.48
CA GLY A 55 0.82 11.70 -6.35
C GLY A 55 0.27 10.27 -6.45
N LEU A 56 -1.03 10.08 -6.22
CA LEU A 56 -1.64 8.74 -6.16
C LEU A 56 -1.43 8.02 -7.49
N LEU A 57 -0.60 6.98 -7.48
CA LEU A 57 -0.14 6.30 -8.68
C LEU A 57 -0.04 4.80 -8.44
N TYR A 58 -0.72 4.01 -9.27
CA TYR A 58 -0.47 2.59 -9.38
C TYR A 58 0.52 2.34 -10.53
N ASP A 59 1.69 1.78 -10.21
CA ASP A 59 2.67 1.36 -11.21
C ASP A 59 3.31 0.02 -10.81
N LYS A 60 3.50 -0.86 -11.80
CA LYS A 60 4.19 -2.17 -11.65
C LYS A 60 3.76 -2.99 -10.42
N GLY A 61 2.45 -3.02 -10.12
CA GLY A 61 1.94 -3.82 -9.00
C GLY A 61 1.95 -3.13 -7.64
N SER A 62 2.34 -1.84 -7.57
CA SER A 62 2.45 -1.08 -6.34
C SER A 62 1.62 0.21 -6.40
N PHE A 63 0.83 0.45 -5.37
CA PHE A 63 0.19 1.74 -5.10
C PHE A 63 1.18 2.65 -4.40
N ASN A 64 1.38 3.85 -4.93
CA ASN A 64 2.14 4.92 -4.31
C ASN A 64 1.16 5.92 -3.70
N LEU A 65 1.35 6.17 -2.41
CA LEU A 65 0.71 7.24 -1.67
C LEU A 65 1.78 8.26 -1.33
N PHE A 66 1.76 9.40 -2.01
CA PHE A 66 2.42 10.58 -1.48
C PHE A 66 1.42 11.35 -0.63
N TYR A 67 1.91 12.19 0.27
CA TYR A 67 1.04 12.97 1.14
C TYR A 67 1.77 14.22 1.60
N GLN A 68 1.03 15.30 1.77
CA GLN A 68 1.57 16.50 2.38
C GLN A 68 2.04 16.16 3.81
N TYR A 69 3.28 16.55 4.12
CA TYR A 69 3.95 16.13 5.33
C TYR A 69 4.83 17.25 5.90
N ASN A 70 4.82 17.41 7.22
CA ASN A 70 5.80 18.20 7.94
C ASN A 70 6.85 17.25 8.56
N PRO A 71 8.07 17.14 8.00
CA PRO A 71 9.08 16.25 8.56
C PRO A 71 9.66 16.70 9.91
N LEU A 72 9.28 17.87 10.42
CA LEU A 72 9.84 18.47 11.63
C LEU A 72 8.86 18.69 12.79
N GLY A 73 7.58 18.34 12.65
CA GLY A 73 6.66 18.49 13.78
C GLY A 73 5.17 18.25 13.47
N ASP A 74 4.38 18.34 14.54
CA ASP A 74 2.96 17.94 14.57
C ASP A 74 1.98 19.07 14.16
N VAL A 75 2.45 20.08 13.44
CA VAL A 75 1.64 21.22 12.94
C VAL A 75 1.84 21.45 11.45
N ALA A 76 0.93 22.21 10.83
CA ALA A 76 1.02 22.60 9.42
C ALA A 76 2.21 23.55 9.17
N ALA A 77 3.30 23.03 8.62
CA ALA A 77 4.51 23.76 8.20
C ALA A 77 5.42 22.86 7.34
N ASN A 78 6.48 23.42 6.75
CA ASN A 78 7.54 22.68 6.03
C ASN A 78 6.97 21.68 5.00
N GLN A 79 5.96 22.10 4.24
CA GLN A 79 5.20 21.28 3.31
C GLN A 79 6.14 20.53 2.36
N SER A 80 6.19 19.22 2.57
CA SER A 80 6.98 18.24 1.82
C SER A 80 6.06 17.13 1.36
N TRP A 81 6.52 16.29 0.43
CA TRP A 81 5.83 15.05 0.10
C TRP A 81 6.46 13.88 0.85
N GLY A 82 5.73 13.33 1.83
CA GLY A 82 5.97 11.98 2.36
C GLY A 82 5.63 10.92 1.33
N HIS A 83 6.08 9.67 1.54
CA HIS A 83 5.86 8.58 0.59
C HIS A 83 5.65 7.26 1.32
N ALA A 84 4.62 6.53 0.91
CA ALA A 84 4.41 5.15 1.30
C ALA A 84 3.96 4.33 0.09
N THR A 85 4.20 3.03 0.15
CA THR A 85 3.73 2.09 -0.89
C THR A 85 2.93 0.94 -0.31
N SER A 86 2.03 0.39 -1.11
CA SER A 86 1.21 -0.76 -0.75
C SER A 86 0.92 -1.63 -1.97
N ARG A 87 0.70 -2.93 -1.76
CA ARG A 87 0.21 -3.84 -2.80
C ARG A 87 -1.30 -4.08 -2.73
N ASP A 88 -1.95 -3.67 -1.65
CA ASP A 88 -3.34 -4.02 -1.32
C ASP A 88 -4.19 -2.83 -0.82
N LEU A 89 -3.63 -1.61 -0.79
CA LEU A 89 -4.21 -0.37 -0.24
C LEU A 89 -4.50 -0.40 1.27
N LEU A 90 -4.04 -1.44 1.98
CA LEU A 90 -4.28 -1.64 3.41
C LEU A 90 -2.97 -1.70 4.19
N SER A 91 -2.03 -2.51 3.72
CA SER A 91 -0.72 -2.74 4.30
C SER A 91 0.27 -1.78 3.67
N TRP A 92 0.68 -0.75 4.41
CA TRP A 92 1.55 0.32 3.93
C TRP A 92 2.99 0.17 4.43
N GLN A 93 3.95 0.28 3.52
CA GLN A 93 5.36 0.45 3.81
C GLN A 93 5.71 1.93 3.67
N ASP A 94 6.12 2.56 4.77
CA ASP A 94 6.68 3.91 4.76
C ASP A 94 8.03 3.94 4.04
N LEU A 95 8.28 5.01 3.28
CA LEU A 95 9.49 5.23 2.49
C LEU A 95 10.11 6.59 2.86
N PRO A 96 11.39 6.82 2.48
CA PRO A 96 12.01 8.13 2.67
C PRO A 96 11.19 9.26 2.04
N LEU A 97 11.36 10.46 2.60
CA LEU A 97 10.74 11.69 2.08
C LEU A 97 11.02 11.84 0.57
N ALA A 98 9.96 11.99 -0.23
CA ALA A 98 10.08 12.02 -1.68
C ALA A 98 10.53 13.38 -2.21
N ILE A 99 9.86 14.44 -1.75
CA ILE A 99 10.20 15.82 -2.14
C ILE A 99 10.31 16.65 -0.87
N PRO A 100 11.53 17.03 -0.45
CA PRO A 100 11.72 17.91 0.69
C PRO A 100 11.30 19.34 0.33
N TYR A 101 10.68 20.03 1.27
CA TYR A 101 10.66 21.49 1.26
C TYR A 101 12.07 22.09 1.19
N ILE A 102 12.21 23.25 0.56
CA ILE A 102 13.51 23.90 0.34
C ILE A 102 13.69 25.03 1.34
N LYS A 103 14.89 25.14 1.92
CA LYS A 103 15.29 26.22 2.84
C LYS A 103 16.50 26.97 2.29
N LEU A 104 16.56 28.26 2.56
CA LEU A 104 17.79 29.06 2.48
C LEU A 104 18.79 28.61 3.54
N LEU A 105 20.04 29.03 3.38
CA LEU A 105 21.13 28.77 4.32
C LEU A 105 20.84 29.30 5.74
N ASP A 106 20.00 30.34 5.87
CA ASP A 106 19.58 30.90 7.16
C ASP A 106 18.41 30.11 7.81
N GLY A 107 17.93 29.05 7.16
CA GLY A 107 16.83 28.22 7.63
C GLY A 107 15.44 28.71 7.22
N THR A 108 15.32 29.81 6.46
CA THR A 108 14.04 30.29 5.95
C THR A 108 13.51 29.37 4.84
N PRO A 109 12.29 28.81 4.96
CA PRO A 109 11.67 28.07 3.85
C PRO A 109 11.53 28.98 2.63
N THR A 110 11.99 28.53 1.47
CA THR A 110 11.85 29.24 0.19
C THR A 110 10.73 28.66 -0.63
N ASP A 111 10.66 27.33 -0.69
CA ASP A 111 9.64 26.63 -1.46
C ASP A 111 8.93 25.60 -0.59
N LEU A 112 7.61 25.75 -0.56
CA LEU A 112 6.69 24.80 0.02
C LEU A 112 6.17 23.89 -1.09
N ILE A 113 6.30 22.59 -0.90
CA ILE A 113 5.84 21.59 -1.86
C ILE A 113 4.40 21.26 -1.51
N PHE A 114 3.49 22.01 -2.14
CA PHE A 114 2.05 21.82 -1.99
C PHE A 114 1.55 20.63 -2.81
N SER A 115 0.26 20.36 -2.68
CA SER A 115 -0.39 19.19 -3.24
C SER A 115 -0.33 19.13 -4.75
N GLY A 116 -0.38 17.91 -5.27
CA GLY A 116 -0.31 17.66 -6.70
C GLY A 116 -0.50 16.19 -7.04
N SER A 117 -0.26 15.87 -8.31
CA SER A 117 -0.43 14.54 -8.88
C SER A 117 0.88 14.03 -9.48
N ALA A 118 0.91 12.73 -9.78
CA ALA A 118 2.02 12.06 -10.42
C ALA A 118 1.46 11.16 -11.53
N VAL A 119 2.22 11.01 -12.61
CA VAL A 119 1.84 10.19 -13.77
C VAL A 119 3.02 9.36 -14.22
N ARG A 120 2.73 8.18 -14.78
CA ARG A 120 3.72 7.38 -15.49
C ARG A 120 3.82 7.90 -16.93
N ASP A 121 4.92 8.57 -17.25
CA ASP A 121 5.25 8.98 -18.61
C ASP A 121 5.83 7.81 -19.41
N ALA A 122 4.96 6.91 -19.86
CA ALA A 122 5.35 5.69 -20.57
C ALA A 122 6.04 5.95 -21.93
N GLY A 123 5.75 7.11 -22.53
CA GLY A 123 6.24 7.49 -23.85
C GLY A 123 7.46 8.40 -23.83
N ASP A 124 8.03 8.67 -22.64
CA ASP A 124 9.10 9.64 -22.45
C ASP A 124 8.79 10.99 -23.14
N THR A 125 7.53 11.43 -23.04
CA THR A 125 7.06 12.67 -23.66
C THR A 125 7.68 13.90 -23.02
N SER A 126 8.13 13.77 -21.77
CA SER A 126 8.87 14.80 -21.04
C SER A 126 10.37 14.84 -21.38
N GLY A 127 10.94 13.76 -21.92
CA GLY A 127 12.38 13.62 -22.18
C GLY A 127 13.23 13.43 -20.92
N PHE A 128 12.62 13.07 -19.78
CA PHE A 128 13.33 12.78 -18.53
C PHE A 128 13.79 11.32 -18.42
N GLY A 129 13.34 10.43 -19.31
CA GLY A 129 13.79 9.05 -19.38
C GLY A 129 15.26 8.93 -19.79
N HIS A 130 15.89 7.84 -19.34
CA HIS A 130 17.13 7.37 -19.96
C HIS A 130 16.72 6.33 -21.01
N GLY A 131 17.04 6.58 -22.28
CA GLY A 131 16.71 5.68 -23.41
C GLY A 131 17.25 4.27 -23.27
#